data_AF-D8M953-F1
#
_entry.id   AF-D8M953-F1
#
_cell.length_a   1.000
_cell.length_b   1.000
_cell.length_c   1.000
_cell.angle_alpha   90.00
_cell.angle_beta   90.00
_cell.angle_gamma   90.00
#
_symmetry.space_group_name_H-M   'P 1'
#
loop_
_entity.id
_entity.type
_entity.pdbx_description
1 polymer ?
#
loop_
_entity_poly.entity_id
_entity_poly.type
_entity_poly.pdbx_seq_one_letter_code
_entity_poly.pdbx_strand_id
1 'polypeptide(L)'
;MESDLKQRVMDYIQTNSVKLVAKAPAAPKQANQPKQTNKEKVAKKEVEKTESMKEPVANDVAASAESTPKEKKEQDVNPWSVEAGDDGVDYAKLIRTFGSSPISQELIDRFEKVTGKPVHRWLRRGLFFSHRDLNLILDAYEKGEKFYLYTGRGPSSGSLHLGHLIPFFFTKWLQDVFHCPLVIQLTDDEKFLWKKLTLDECRQMCIDNAKDIIACGFDPKLTFIFNDMRYIGEMYPNIVRIQKCVTVNTARAIFGFSDDSNIGQQAFPAIQAAPSFSSSFPRVLCSSKLRCLIPCAIDQDPYFRMTRDVAVRLKEFKPALIHSKFIPSLTGLGTKMSASTQNTCIYVTDTANQIKNKINKYAVSGGRETEEEQRRLGADLAKDIPYQYLEYFLEDEEELMRIKAEYASGKMLTGEVKKILIKELQTLIGEFQERRKNVTQEVVDQFFAIRPLEF
;
A
#
# COMPACT_ATOMS: atom_id res chain seq x y z
N MET A 1 -9.79 -2.72 -51.45
CA MET A 1 -10.27 -3.16 -50.13
C MET A 1 -10.02 -2.11 -49.05
N GLU A 2 -8.81 -1.56 -48.94
CA GLU A 2 -8.47 -0.58 -47.89
C GLU A 2 -9.06 0.83 -48.11
N SER A 3 -9.19 1.26 -49.38
CA SER A 3 -9.84 2.52 -49.76
C SER A 3 -11.35 2.52 -49.49
N ASP A 4 -11.98 1.36 -49.69
CA ASP A 4 -13.41 1.14 -49.51
C ASP A 4 -13.80 1.12 -48.02
N LEU A 5 -12.89 0.63 -47.17
CA LEU A 5 -13.06 0.66 -45.71
C LEU A 5 -12.94 2.08 -45.15
N LYS A 6 -12.00 2.89 -45.67
CA LYS A 6 -11.87 4.31 -45.28
C LYS A 6 -13.11 5.11 -45.68
N GLN A 7 -13.66 4.87 -46.87
CA GLN A 7 -14.87 5.56 -47.30
C GLN A 7 -16.07 5.19 -46.43
N ARG A 8 -16.24 3.91 -46.10
CA ARG A 8 -17.31 3.44 -45.20
C ARG A 8 -17.20 4.00 -43.77
N VAL A 9 -15.98 4.16 -43.25
CA VAL A 9 -15.75 4.80 -41.95
C VAL A 9 -16.10 6.29 -42.00
N MET A 10 -15.73 6.99 -43.07
CA MET A 10 -16.07 8.41 -43.25
C MET A 10 -17.58 8.62 -43.41
N ASP A 11 -18.26 7.76 -44.19
CA ASP A 11 -19.71 7.81 -44.38
C ASP A 11 -20.44 7.53 -43.06
N TYR A 12 -19.94 6.60 -42.24
CA TYR A 12 -20.49 6.31 -40.90
C TYR A 12 -20.31 7.50 -39.94
N ILE A 13 -19.14 8.16 -39.94
CA ILE A 13 -18.91 9.37 -39.16
C ILE A 13 -19.86 10.48 -39.64
N GLN A 14 -20.05 10.65 -40.94
CA GLN A 14 -20.88 11.71 -41.50
C GLN A 14 -22.39 11.50 -41.26
N THR A 15 -22.85 10.24 -41.23
CA THR A 15 -24.26 9.89 -40.99
C THR A 15 -24.63 9.81 -39.51
N ASN A 16 -23.69 9.47 -38.62
CA ASN A 16 -23.97 9.24 -37.20
C ASN A 16 -23.33 10.26 -36.24
N SER A 17 -22.66 11.29 -36.76
CA SER A 17 -22.21 12.42 -35.93
C SER A 17 -23.41 13.23 -35.45
N VAL A 18 -23.81 12.99 -34.20
CA VAL A 18 -24.65 13.92 -33.44
C VAL A 18 -23.97 15.28 -33.46
N LYS A 19 -24.58 16.25 -34.15
CA LYS A 19 -24.13 17.64 -34.18
C LYS A 19 -23.98 18.13 -32.74
N LEU A 20 -22.76 18.36 -32.29
CA LEU A 20 -22.47 19.25 -31.18
C LEU A 20 -22.94 20.65 -31.60
N VAL A 21 -24.18 20.98 -31.25
CA VAL A 21 -24.72 22.33 -31.37
C VAL A 21 -24.08 23.16 -30.27
N ALA A 22 -23.20 24.09 -30.66
CA ALA A 22 -22.83 25.19 -29.81
C ALA A 22 -23.88 26.32 -29.91
N LYS A 23 -24.23 26.85 -28.73
CA LYS A 23 -24.89 28.14 -28.38
C LYS A 23 -26.42 28.17 -28.18
N ALA A 24 -26.77 28.40 -26.91
CA ALA A 24 -27.99 29.06 -26.46
C ALA A 24 -28.09 30.51 -26.97
N PRO A 25 -29.30 31.09 -27.10
CA PRO A 25 -29.50 32.45 -27.61
C PRO A 25 -29.10 33.52 -26.59
N ALA A 26 -28.66 34.66 -27.12
CA ALA A 26 -28.26 35.84 -26.36
C ALA A 26 -29.46 36.68 -25.87
N ALA A 27 -29.30 37.27 -24.69
CA ALA A 27 -30.13 38.35 -24.14
C ALA A 27 -29.97 39.66 -24.96
N PRO A 28 -30.94 40.60 -24.92
CA PRO A 28 -30.90 41.81 -25.73
C PRO A 28 -29.84 42.82 -25.28
N LYS A 29 -29.25 43.52 -26.27
CA LYS A 29 -28.16 44.51 -26.15
C LYS A 29 -28.61 45.88 -25.66
N GLN A 30 -27.71 46.61 -24.98
CA GLN A 30 -27.54 48.06 -25.13
C GLN A 30 -26.05 48.44 -25.36
N ALA A 31 -25.86 49.60 -25.99
CA ALA A 31 -24.82 50.03 -26.94
C ALA A 31 -23.43 50.40 -26.36
N ASN A 32 -22.32 50.08 -27.05
CA ASN A 32 -21.41 50.89 -27.92
C ASN A 32 -20.16 51.45 -27.20
N GLN A 33 -18.97 50.83 -27.38
CA GLN A 33 -17.80 51.27 -28.21
C GLN A 33 -16.77 52.18 -27.47
N PRO A 34 -15.50 52.30 -27.91
CA PRO A 34 -14.56 51.29 -28.45
C PRO A 34 -13.09 51.38 -27.88
N LYS A 35 -12.35 50.27 -28.10
CA LYS A 35 -10.89 50.07 -28.39
C LYS A 35 -9.92 51.29 -28.30
N GLN A 36 -8.63 51.20 -27.93
CA GLN A 36 -7.59 50.35 -28.56
C GLN A 36 -6.16 50.60 -27.98
N THR A 37 -5.34 49.53 -28.00
CA THR A 37 -3.89 49.44 -28.32
C THR A 37 -2.73 49.87 -27.38
N ASN A 38 -1.83 48.87 -27.22
CA ASN A 38 -0.38 48.85 -27.49
C ASN A 38 0.68 49.17 -26.41
N LYS A 39 1.44 48.10 -26.12
CA LYS A 39 2.91 47.90 -26.15
C LYS A 39 3.84 48.85 -25.36
N GLU A 40 4.68 48.19 -24.57
CA GLU A 40 5.85 48.67 -23.81
C GLU A 40 6.99 49.25 -24.67
N LYS A 41 7.73 50.23 -24.13
CA LYS A 41 9.15 50.10 -23.70
C LYS A 41 9.74 51.40 -23.09
N VAL A 42 10.30 51.25 -21.88
CA VAL A 42 11.54 51.79 -21.25
C VAL A 42 12.03 53.23 -21.56
N ALA A 43 12.24 54.03 -20.50
CA ALA A 43 13.38 54.97 -20.35
C ALA A 43 13.65 55.34 -18.87
N LYS A 44 14.89 55.73 -18.57
CA LYS A 44 15.56 55.89 -17.25
C LYS A 44 15.58 57.34 -16.71
N LYS A 45 15.79 57.44 -15.39
CA LYS A 45 16.55 58.45 -14.58
C LYS A 45 16.02 59.89 -14.47
N GLU A 46 15.86 60.39 -13.24
CA GLU A 46 16.82 61.31 -12.58
C GLU A 46 16.50 61.53 -11.09
N VAL A 47 17.46 62.12 -10.37
CA VAL A 47 17.72 62.09 -8.92
C VAL A 47 17.47 63.47 -8.32
N GLU A 48 17.01 63.59 -7.07
CA GLU A 48 17.61 64.56 -6.12
C GLU A 48 17.32 64.24 -4.64
N LYS A 49 18.37 64.44 -3.83
CA LYS A 49 18.46 64.21 -2.38
C LYS A 49 18.18 65.52 -1.62
N THR A 50 17.76 65.40 -0.36
CA THR A 50 18.26 66.26 0.73
C THR A 50 18.14 65.55 2.07
N GLU A 51 19.21 65.63 2.86
CA GLU A 51 19.39 65.06 4.21
C GLU A 51 18.91 66.04 5.30
N SER A 52 18.48 65.53 6.46
CA SER A 52 18.95 66.02 7.78
C SER A 52 18.63 65.03 8.91
N MET A 53 19.48 65.06 9.93
CA MET A 53 19.76 64.06 10.98
C MET A 53 18.80 64.12 12.19
N LYS A 54 18.62 62.99 12.91
CA LYS A 54 18.99 62.81 14.35
C LYS A 54 18.57 61.43 14.91
N GLU A 55 19.28 61.08 15.97
CA GLU A 55 19.62 59.77 16.55
C GLU A 55 18.62 59.24 17.64
N PRO A 56 18.88 58.13 18.37
CA PRO A 56 17.95 57.00 18.57
C PRO A 56 17.33 56.91 19.96
N VAL A 57 16.34 56.03 20.15
CA VAL A 57 15.97 55.50 21.48
C VAL A 57 15.59 54.02 21.39
N ALA A 58 16.33 53.20 22.13
CA ALA A 58 16.05 51.79 22.38
C ALA A 58 14.90 51.61 23.37
N ASN A 59 14.12 50.54 23.22
CA ASN A 59 13.45 49.91 24.35
C ASN A 59 13.26 48.41 24.07
N ASP A 60 14.02 47.61 24.83
CA ASP A 60 13.76 46.21 25.11
C ASP A 60 12.39 46.06 25.76
N VAL A 61 11.56 45.15 25.23
CA VAL A 61 10.63 44.37 26.06
C VAL A 61 10.58 42.96 25.50
N ALA A 62 11.11 42.02 26.28
CA ALA A 62 10.99 40.60 26.08
C ALA A 62 9.51 40.20 26.06
N ALA A 63 9.05 39.63 24.94
CA ALA A 63 7.78 38.92 24.86
C ALA A 63 8.10 37.44 24.59
N SER A 64 7.78 36.62 25.58
CA SER A 64 7.77 35.16 25.52
C SER A 64 7.03 34.70 24.26
N ALA A 65 7.75 34.04 23.36
CA ALA A 65 7.15 33.33 22.24
C ALA A 65 6.36 32.14 22.81
N GLU A 66 5.07 32.34 23.04
CA GLU A 66 4.11 31.25 23.09
C GLU A 66 4.23 30.48 21.77
N SER A 67 4.72 29.25 21.85
CA SER A 67 4.77 28.34 20.72
C SER A 67 3.32 28.08 20.29
N THR A 68 2.91 28.70 19.19
CA THR A 68 1.69 28.33 18.47
C THR A 68 1.73 26.81 18.22
N PRO A 69 0.68 26.06 18.58
CA PRO A 69 0.64 24.63 18.30
C PRO A 69 0.70 24.46 16.78
N LYS A 70 1.78 23.83 16.28
CA LYS A 70 1.87 23.42 14.89
C LYS A 70 0.59 22.67 14.52
N GLU A 71 -0.16 23.19 13.54
CA GLU A 71 -1.29 22.46 12.97
C GLU A 71 -0.81 21.07 12.55
N LYS A 72 -1.35 20.03 13.18
CA LYS A 72 -1.04 18.65 12.80
C LYS A 72 -1.56 18.44 11.38
N LYS A 73 -0.63 18.30 10.43
CA LYS A 73 -0.95 17.96 9.03
C LYS A 73 -1.88 16.75 9.01
N GLU A 74 -3.02 16.89 8.34
CA GLU A 74 -3.99 15.79 8.23
C GLU A 74 -3.40 14.63 7.42
N GLN A 75 -3.56 13.39 7.90
CA GLN A 75 -3.03 12.21 7.23
C GLN A 75 -3.88 11.81 6.03
N ASP A 76 -3.25 11.52 4.90
CA ASP A 76 -3.88 10.95 3.69
C ASP A 76 -3.41 9.51 3.53
N VAL A 77 -4.34 8.56 3.67
CA VAL A 77 -4.06 7.12 3.54
C VAL A 77 -5.05 6.52 2.57
N ASN A 78 -4.56 6.18 1.38
CA ASN A 78 -5.33 5.59 0.30
C ASN A 78 -4.46 4.57 -0.48
N PRO A 79 -5.02 3.79 -1.42
CA PRO A 79 -4.25 2.75 -2.12
C PRO A 79 -3.04 3.26 -2.92
N TRP A 80 -2.95 4.56 -3.22
CA TRP A 80 -1.87 5.15 -4.02
C TRP A 80 -0.89 6.01 -3.20
N SER A 81 -1.34 6.57 -2.07
CA SER A 81 -0.56 7.50 -1.24
C SER A 81 -0.72 7.23 0.25
N VAL A 82 0.37 7.39 0.98
CA VAL A 82 0.41 7.41 2.45
C VAL A 82 1.25 8.61 2.84
N GLU A 83 0.59 9.69 3.24
CA GLU A 83 1.19 10.90 3.78
C GLU A 83 0.73 11.11 5.22
N ALA A 84 1.68 11.28 6.13
CA ALA A 84 1.43 11.63 7.52
C ALA A 84 2.37 12.75 7.98
N GLY A 85 2.06 13.34 9.13
CA GLY A 85 2.96 14.29 9.80
C GLY A 85 4.24 13.62 10.32
N ASP A 86 5.11 14.42 10.93
CA ASP A 86 6.41 13.97 11.46
C ASP A 86 6.31 12.85 12.51
N ASP A 87 5.16 12.75 13.19
CA ASP A 87 4.85 11.72 14.19
C ASP A 87 4.41 10.38 13.57
N GLY A 88 4.32 10.29 12.24
CA GLY A 88 3.85 9.12 11.51
C GLY A 88 2.32 8.97 11.51
N VAL A 89 1.86 7.79 11.08
CA VAL A 89 0.43 7.50 10.88
C VAL A 89 -0.28 7.25 12.22
N ASP A 90 -1.37 7.96 12.48
CA ASP A 90 -2.28 7.69 13.59
C ASP A 90 -3.24 6.55 13.22
N TYR A 91 -2.80 5.33 13.57
CA TYR A 91 -3.54 4.10 13.33
C TYR A 91 -4.87 4.02 14.13
N ALA A 92 -4.97 4.66 15.29
CA ALA A 92 -6.21 4.69 16.06
C ALA A 92 -7.25 5.60 15.40
N LYS A 93 -6.81 6.75 14.85
CA LYS A 93 -7.65 7.58 13.97
C LYS A 93 -8.06 6.79 12.72
N LEU A 94 -7.17 6.04 12.07
CA LEU A 94 -7.51 5.21 10.91
C LEU A 94 -8.59 4.16 11.21
N ILE A 95 -8.52 3.45 12.35
CA ILE A 95 -9.56 2.50 12.75
C ILE A 95 -10.94 3.18 12.79
N ARG A 96 -11.02 4.37 13.40
CA ARG A 96 -12.27 5.14 13.49
C ARG A 96 -12.75 5.63 12.13
N THR A 97 -11.86 6.19 11.31
CA THR A 97 -12.21 6.73 9.98
C THR A 97 -12.65 5.63 9.02
N PHE A 98 -11.95 4.49 9.01
CA PHE A 98 -12.27 3.39 8.12
C PHE A 98 -13.41 2.52 8.69
N GLY A 99 -13.66 2.61 10.00
CA GLY A 99 -14.68 1.82 10.70
C GLY A 99 -14.31 0.35 10.79
N SER A 100 -13.01 0.03 10.92
CA SER A 100 -12.52 -1.32 11.23
C SER A 100 -12.54 -1.56 12.75
N SER A 101 -12.18 -2.76 13.20
CA SER A 101 -12.12 -3.12 14.62
C SER A 101 -10.65 -3.29 15.04
N PRO A 102 -10.23 -2.82 16.23
CA PRO A 102 -8.90 -3.14 16.74
C PRO A 102 -8.78 -4.65 17.03
N ILE A 103 -7.60 -5.22 16.85
CA ILE A 103 -7.31 -6.58 17.33
C ILE A 103 -7.03 -6.49 18.83
N SER A 104 -7.95 -7.03 19.63
CA SER A 104 -7.83 -7.02 21.09
C SER A 104 -7.01 -8.20 21.61
N GLN A 105 -6.59 -8.13 22.88
CA GLN A 105 -5.88 -9.25 23.51
C GLN A 105 -6.77 -10.49 23.58
N GLU A 106 -8.08 -10.34 23.83
CA GLU A 106 -9.01 -11.47 23.87
C GLU A 106 -9.10 -12.17 22.50
N LEU A 107 -9.01 -11.41 21.40
CA LEU A 107 -8.98 -11.99 20.06
C LEU A 107 -7.67 -12.72 19.77
N ILE A 108 -6.54 -12.19 20.27
CA ILE A 108 -5.22 -12.85 20.19
C ILE A 108 -5.24 -14.17 20.97
N ASP A 109 -5.72 -14.16 22.21
CA ASP A 109 -5.81 -15.34 23.07
C ASP A 109 -6.74 -16.39 22.45
N ARG A 110 -7.86 -15.94 21.88
CA ARG A 110 -8.77 -16.80 21.13
C ARG A 110 -8.09 -17.41 19.91
N PHE A 111 -7.34 -16.63 19.13
CA PHE A 111 -6.63 -17.14 17.97
C PHE A 111 -5.69 -18.30 18.35
N GLU A 112 -4.89 -18.11 19.41
CA GLU A 112 -3.98 -19.15 19.92
C GLU A 112 -4.74 -20.40 20.35
N LYS A 113 -5.81 -20.22 21.12
CA LYS A 113 -6.66 -21.32 21.61
C LYS A 113 -7.30 -22.12 20.47
N VAL A 114 -7.83 -21.43 19.46
CA VAL A 114 -8.54 -22.02 18.34
C VAL A 114 -7.61 -22.79 17.40
N THR A 115 -6.43 -22.22 17.15
CA THR A 115 -5.46 -22.82 16.23
C THR A 115 -4.56 -23.85 16.90
N GLY A 116 -4.43 -23.79 18.24
CA GLY A 116 -3.45 -24.59 18.98
C GLY A 116 -2.01 -24.27 18.60
N LYS A 117 -1.75 -23.10 18.02
CA LYS A 117 -0.44 -22.64 17.54
C LYS A 117 -0.08 -21.31 18.18
N PRO A 118 1.21 -21.08 18.50
CA PRO A 118 1.66 -19.77 18.96
C PRO A 118 1.27 -18.66 17.99
N VAL A 119 0.68 -17.59 18.53
CA VAL A 119 0.28 -16.42 17.73
C VAL A 119 1.51 -15.75 17.15
N HIS A 120 1.44 -15.25 15.90
CA HIS A 120 2.54 -14.55 15.28
C HIS A 120 2.99 -13.32 16.08
N ARG A 121 4.30 -13.09 16.17
CA ARG A 121 4.90 -11.92 16.84
C ARG A 121 4.29 -10.59 16.39
N TRP A 122 3.91 -10.46 15.12
CA TRP A 122 3.32 -9.21 14.60
C TRP A 122 1.90 -8.94 15.10
N LEU A 123 1.17 -9.97 15.55
CA LEU A 123 -0.09 -9.76 16.27
C LEU A 123 0.20 -9.34 17.71
N ARG A 124 1.11 -10.05 18.40
CA ARG A 124 1.52 -9.72 19.79
C ARG A 124 2.09 -8.30 19.92
N ARG A 125 2.88 -7.86 18.93
CA ARG A 125 3.48 -6.52 18.85
C ARG A 125 2.54 -5.45 18.28
N GLY A 126 1.29 -5.80 17.95
CA GLY A 126 0.31 -4.85 17.40
C GLY A 126 0.75 -4.23 16.06
N LEU A 127 1.49 -4.98 15.24
CA LEU A 127 1.89 -4.60 13.89
C LEU A 127 0.83 -5.00 12.86
N PHE A 128 0.16 -6.13 13.08
CA PHE A 128 -1.21 -6.34 12.59
C PHE A 128 -2.14 -5.91 13.70
N PHE A 129 -2.93 -4.86 13.44
CA PHE A 129 -3.52 -4.05 14.52
C PHE A 129 -5.03 -3.87 14.41
N SER A 130 -5.60 -4.06 13.21
CA SER A 130 -7.05 -3.98 13.01
C SER A 130 -7.54 -5.10 12.11
N HIS A 131 -8.83 -5.39 12.19
CA HIS A 131 -9.48 -6.46 11.45
C HIS A 131 -10.92 -6.10 11.08
N ARG A 132 -11.53 -6.95 10.23
CA ARG A 132 -12.98 -7.01 10.02
C ARG A 132 -13.39 -8.47 10.04
N ASP A 133 -14.36 -8.83 10.88
CA ASP A 133 -14.95 -10.16 10.94
C ASP A 133 -13.97 -11.34 11.11
N LEU A 134 -12.75 -11.10 11.61
CA LEU A 134 -11.79 -12.17 11.94
C LEU A 134 -12.39 -13.20 12.91
N ASN A 135 -13.24 -12.77 13.84
CA ASN A 135 -14.04 -13.65 14.69
C ASN A 135 -14.83 -14.70 13.89
N LEU A 136 -15.42 -14.32 12.75
CA LEU A 136 -16.21 -15.25 11.92
C LEU A 136 -15.34 -16.28 11.19
N ILE A 137 -14.06 -15.97 10.95
CA ILE A 137 -13.09 -16.94 10.44
C ILE A 137 -12.74 -17.94 11.53
N LEU A 138 -12.49 -17.46 12.75
CA LEU A 138 -12.25 -18.34 13.90
C LEU A 138 -13.46 -19.21 14.23
N ASP A 139 -14.68 -18.66 14.21
CA ASP A 139 -15.93 -19.42 14.38
C ASP A 139 -16.07 -20.54 13.34
N ALA A 140 -15.72 -20.26 12.08
CA ALA A 140 -15.78 -21.24 10.99
C ALA A 140 -14.72 -22.33 11.19
N TYR A 141 -13.48 -21.93 11.52
CA TYR A 141 -12.39 -22.87 11.75
C TYR A 141 -12.65 -23.78 12.95
N GLU A 142 -13.17 -23.26 14.07
CA GLU A 142 -13.59 -24.05 15.24
C GLU A 142 -14.64 -25.12 14.89
N LYS A 143 -15.48 -24.87 13.87
CA LYS A 143 -16.51 -25.80 13.39
C LYS A 143 -15.99 -26.78 12.33
N GLY A 144 -14.72 -26.68 11.93
CA GLY A 144 -14.16 -27.44 10.81
C GLY A 144 -14.65 -26.98 9.43
N GLU A 145 -15.24 -25.78 9.33
CA GLU A 145 -15.63 -25.19 8.04
C GLU A 145 -14.39 -24.66 7.30
N LYS A 146 -14.34 -24.94 5.98
CA LYS A 146 -13.26 -24.46 5.13
C LYS A 146 -13.42 -22.98 4.78
N PHE A 147 -12.30 -22.28 4.71
CA PHE A 147 -12.19 -20.92 4.18
C PHE A 147 -10.91 -20.80 3.36
N TYR A 148 -10.68 -19.69 2.67
CA TYR A 148 -9.46 -19.46 1.90
C TYR A 148 -8.85 -18.09 2.20
N LEU A 149 -7.56 -17.96 1.92
CA LEU A 149 -6.82 -16.72 1.98
C LEU A 149 -6.78 -16.06 0.60
N TYR A 150 -6.86 -14.73 0.58
CA TYR A 150 -6.61 -13.92 -0.60
C TYR A 150 -5.70 -12.74 -0.25
N THR A 151 -4.64 -12.55 -1.01
CA THR A 151 -3.84 -11.32 -0.99
C THR A 151 -3.42 -10.96 -2.41
N GLY A 152 -2.74 -9.83 -2.61
CA GLY A 152 -2.38 -9.40 -3.95
C GLY A 152 -1.18 -8.48 -4.01
N ARG A 153 -0.67 -8.31 -5.22
CA ARG A 153 0.45 -7.43 -5.54
C ARG A 153 0.23 -6.77 -6.89
N GLY A 154 0.24 -5.45 -6.89
CA GLY A 154 0.42 -4.68 -8.11
C GLY A 154 1.90 -4.60 -8.52
N PRO A 155 2.33 -5.25 -9.62
CA PRO A 155 3.73 -5.34 -10.02
C PRO A 155 4.29 -4.00 -10.52
N SER A 156 4.88 -3.20 -9.64
CA SER A 156 5.30 -1.81 -9.92
C SER A 156 6.83 -1.59 -9.99
N SER A 157 7.62 -2.65 -9.85
CA SER A 157 9.09 -2.66 -9.91
C SER A 157 9.57 -4.08 -10.19
N GLY A 158 10.76 -4.24 -10.78
CA GLY A 158 11.33 -5.57 -11.07
C GLY A 158 11.67 -6.42 -9.83
N SER A 159 11.54 -5.86 -8.62
CA SER A 159 11.87 -6.54 -7.36
C SER A 159 11.03 -6.00 -6.21
N LEU A 160 10.69 -6.85 -5.24
CA LEU A 160 10.07 -6.46 -3.97
C LEU A 160 11.03 -5.71 -3.03
N HIS A 161 10.47 -5.04 -2.04
CA HIS A 161 11.21 -4.45 -0.91
C HIS A 161 10.63 -4.96 0.40
N LEU A 162 11.32 -4.73 1.52
CA LEU A 162 10.91 -5.26 2.84
C LEU A 162 9.44 -5.00 3.18
N GLY A 163 8.90 -3.82 2.84
CA GLY A 163 7.48 -3.53 3.06
C GLY A 163 6.49 -4.41 2.29
N HIS A 164 6.87 -4.94 1.13
CA HIS A 164 6.04 -5.91 0.42
C HIS A 164 6.08 -7.29 1.08
N LEU A 165 7.18 -7.64 1.76
CA LEU A 165 7.30 -8.94 2.43
C LEU A 165 6.38 -9.07 3.64
N ILE A 166 6.00 -7.97 4.30
CA ILE A 166 5.15 -8.00 5.51
C ILE A 166 3.82 -8.74 5.26
N PRO A 167 2.96 -8.33 4.31
CA PRO A 167 1.73 -9.09 4.06
C PRO A 167 2.00 -10.51 3.57
N PHE A 168 3.05 -10.77 2.79
CA PHE A 168 3.33 -12.13 2.29
C PHE A 168 3.83 -13.09 3.37
N PHE A 169 4.79 -12.69 4.20
CA PHE A 169 5.25 -13.52 5.33
C PHE A 169 4.14 -13.80 6.32
N PHE A 170 3.28 -12.81 6.59
CA PHE A 170 2.14 -13.02 7.47
C PHE A 170 1.10 -13.97 6.84
N THR A 171 0.83 -13.82 5.53
CA THR A 171 -0.08 -14.71 4.80
C THR A 171 0.48 -16.13 4.76
N LYS A 172 1.79 -16.30 4.58
CA LYS A 172 2.44 -17.61 4.63
C LYS A 172 2.27 -18.26 6.00
N TRP A 173 2.46 -17.50 7.08
CA TRP A 173 2.23 -17.99 8.44
C TRP A 173 0.76 -18.38 8.66
N LEU A 174 -0.20 -17.58 8.18
CA LEU A 174 -1.62 -17.93 8.22
C LEU A 174 -1.91 -19.22 7.45
N GLN A 175 -1.31 -19.40 6.26
CA GLN A 175 -1.44 -20.62 5.47
C GLN A 175 -0.95 -21.84 6.26
N ASP A 176 0.21 -21.75 6.92
CA ASP A 176 0.75 -22.85 7.73
C ASP A 176 -0.12 -23.18 8.95
N VAL A 177 -0.59 -22.15 9.66
CA VAL A 177 -1.38 -22.32 10.89
C VAL A 177 -2.75 -22.92 10.60
N PHE A 178 -3.44 -22.38 9.58
CA PHE A 178 -4.79 -22.80 9.25
C PHE A 178 -4.85 -23.96 8.26
N HIS A 179 -3.76 -24.26 7.56
CA HIS A 179 -3.69 -25.24 6.48
C HIS A 179 -4.81 -25.02 5.44
N CYS A 180 -4.88 -23.80 4.90
CA CYS A 180 -5.95 -23.36 4.02
C CYS A 180 -5.42 -22.90 2.65
N PRO A 181 -6.25 -22.96 1.58
CA PRO A 181 -5.85 -22.57 0.25
C PRO A 181 -5.67 -21.06 0.17
N LEU A 182 -4.75 -20.63 -0.69
CA LEU A 182 -4.39 -19.24 -0.92
C LEU A 182 -4.48 -18.91 -2.41
N VAL A 183 -5.12 -17.79 -2.72
CA VAL A 183 -5.05 -17.17 -4.04
C VAL A 183 -4.29 -15.85 -3.96
N ILE A 184 -3.36 -15.62 -4.89
CA ILE A 184 -2.56 -14.40 -4.95
C ILE A 184 -2.79 -13.73 -6.31
N GLN A 185 -3.37 -12.53 -6.27
CA GLN A 185 -3.62 -11.73 -7.47
C GLN A 185 -2.41 -10.88 -7.84
N LEU A 186 -1.99 -10.93 -9.10
CA LEU A 186 -1.05 -9.99 -9.70
C LEU A 186 -1.79 -9.06 -10.66
N THR A 187 -1.89 -7.78 -10.28
CA THR A 187 -2.71 -6.79 -10.98
C THR A 187 -1.92 -6.10 -12.12
N ASP A 188 -1.53 -6.87 -13.14
CA ASP A 188 -0.83 -6.34 -14.31
C ASP A 188 -1.66 -5.35 -15.12
N ASP A 189 -2.97 -5.56 -15.17
CA ASP A 189 -3.94 -4.62 -15.75
C ASP A 189 -4.02 -3.30 -14.99
N GLU A 190 -4.03 -3.30 -13.66
CA GLU A 190 -3.92 -2.08 -12.84
C GLU A 190 -2.66 -1.30 -13.22
N LYS A 191 -1.51 -1.98 -13.28
CA LYS A 191 -0.24 -1.27 -13.54
C LYS A 191 -0.20 -0.72 -14.95
N PHE A 192 -0.75 -1.43 -15.92
CA PHE A 192 -0.92 -0.92 -17.28
C PHE A 192 -1.86 0.29 -17.32
N LEU A 193 -2.95 0.28 -16.55
CA LEU A 193 -3.95 1.36 -16.53
C LEU A 193 -3.47 2.64 -15.82
N TRP A 194 -2.57 2.53 -14.83
CA TRP A 194 -2.09 3.66 -14.02
C TRP A 194 -0.70 4.17 -14.40
N LYS A 195 0.13 3.38 -15.08
CA LYS A 195 1.52 3.72 -15.39
C LYS A 195 1.76 3.70 -16.88
N LYS A 196 2.78 4.44 -17.32
CA LYS A 196 3.26 4.44 -18.72
C LYS A 196 4.13 3.20 -18.95
N LEU A 197 3.48 2.04 -19.05
CA LEU A 197 4.10 0.74 -19.26
C LEU A 197 3.49 0.06 -20.48
N THR A 198 4.29 -0.75 -21.16
CA THR A 198 3.82 -1.69 -22.19
C THR A 198 3.28 -2.96 -21.54
N LEU A 199 2.45 -3.71 -22.28
CA LEU A 199 1.93 -5.00 -21.81
C LEU A 199 3.05 -6.02 -21.55
N ASP A 200 4.12 -5.99 -22.33
CA ASP A 200 5.25 -6.89 -22.15
C ASP A 200 6.06 -6.54 -20.89
N GLU A 201 6.23 -5.24 -20.58
CA GLU A 201 6.83 -4.81 -19.30
C GLU A 201 5.98 -5.26 -18.11
N CYS A 202 4.65 -5.10 -18.16
CA CYS A 202 3.75 -5.58 -17.11
C CYS A 202 3.84 -7.10 -16.93
N ARG A 203 3.89 -7.85 -18.04
CA ARG A 203 4.03 -9.32 -18.01
C ARG A 203 5.36 -9.74 -17.38
N GLN A 204 6.47 -9.09 -17.76
CA GLN A 204 7.79 -9.39 -17.20
C GLN A 204 7.80 -9.11 -15.70
N MET A 205 7.27 -7.96 -15.26
CA MET A 205 7.20 -7.64 -13.84
C MET A 205 6.31 -8.60 -13.05
N CYS A 206 5.22 -9.11 -13.63
CA CYS A 206 4.43 -10.19 -13.03
C CYS A 206 5.27 -11.43 -12.73
N ILE A 207 6.04 -11.91 -13.72
CA ILE A 207 6.88 -13.09 -13.53
C ILE A 207 7.97 -12.84 -12.48
N ASP A 208 8.62 -11.69 -12.51
CA ASP A 208 9.67 -11.36 -11.55
C ASP A 208 9.13 -11.22 -10.11
N ASN A 209 7.97 -10.59 -9.95
CA ASN A 209 7.30 -10.45 -8.64
C ASN A 209 6.73 -11.81 -8.19
N ALA A 210 6.26 -12.67 -9.10
CA ALA A 210 5.84 -14.02 -8.75
C ALA A 210 7.00 -14.83 -8.19
N LYS A 211 8.20 -14.73 -8.76
CA LYS A 211 9.40 -15.40 -8.22
C LYS A 211 9.73 -14.91 -6.81
N ASP A 212 9.62 -13.60 -6.55
CA ASP A 212 9.79 -13.04 -5.21
C ASP A 212 8.74 -13.57 -4.22
N ILE A 213 7.48 -13.67 -4.65
CA ILE A 213 6.38 -14.18 -3.83
C ILE A 213 6.58 -15.65 -3.51
N ILE A 214 6.94 -16.48 -4.50
CA ILE A 214 7.24 -17.90 -4.30
C ILE A 214 8.40 -18.08 -3.33
N ALA A 215 9.43 -17.22 -3.39
CA ALA A 215 10.57 -17.24 -2.47
C ALA A 215 10.22 -16.92 -1.00
N CYS A 216 8.99 -16.44 -0.73
CA CYS A 216 8.46 -16.36 0.63
C CYS A 216 8.14 -17.73 1.24
N GLY A 217 8.12 -18.80 0.43
CA GLY A 217 7.99 -20.18 0.88
C GLY A 217 6.56 -20.66 1.05
N PHE A 218 5.64 -20.20 0.18
CA PHE A 218 4.28 -20.73 0.11
C PHE A 218 4.27 -22.18 -0.37
N ASP A 219 3.30 -22.99 0.08
CA ASP A 219 3.14 -24.35 -0.42
C ASP A 219 2.45 -24.32 -1.80
N PRO A 220 3.09 -24.83 -2.87
CA PRO A 220 2.44 -24.89 -4.18
C PRO A 220 1.17 -25.74 -4.16
N LYS A 221 1.01 -26.75 -3.29
CA LYS A 221 -0.22 -27.56 -3.24
C LYS A 221 -1.44 -26.78 -2.76
N LEU A 222 -1.19 -25.72 -1.98
CA LEU A 222 -2.21 -24.86 -1.38
C LEU A 222 -2.27 -23.47 -2.01
N THR A 223 -1.43 -23.16 -3.00
CA THR A 223 -1.29 -21.79 -3.51
C THR A 223 -1.50 -21.70 -5.01
N PHE A 224 -2.37 -20.77 -5.40
CA PHE A 224 -2.59 -20.37 -6.78
C PHE A 224 -2.22 -18.90 -6.96
N ILE A 225 -1.24 -18.63 -7.82
CA ILE A 225 -0.87 -17.26 -8.22
C ILE A 225 -1.44 -17.04 -9.62
N PHE A 226 -2.10 -15.92 -9.83
CA PHE A 226 -2.64 -15.56 -11.13
C PHE A 226 -2.37 -14.10 -11.45
N ASN A 227 -2.16 -13.80 -12.73
CA ASN A 227 -2.19 -12.44 -13.23
C ASN A 227 -3.54 -12.16 -13.88
N ASP A 228 -4.04 -10.94 -13.68
CA ASP A 228 -5.41 -10.57 -14.06
C ASP A 228 -5.64 -10.78 -15.55
N MET A 229 -4.76 -10.26 -16.41
CA MET A 229 -4.97 -10.35 -17.87
C MET A 229 -5.07 -11.79 -18.41
N ARG A 230 -4.51 -12.80 -17.72
CA ARG A 230 -4.64 -14.22 -18.15
C ARG A 230 -5.81 -14.94 -17.50
N TYR A 231 -6.16 -14.62 -16.26
CA TYR A 231 -7.20 -15.33 -15.52
C TYR A 231 -8.57 -14.66 -15.57
N ILE A 232 -8.67 -13.44 -16.13
CA ILE A 232 -9.88 -12.61 -16.12
C ILE A 232 -11.13 -13.32 -16.64
N GLY A 233 -11.02 -14.26 -17.59
CA GLY A 233 -12.15 -14.99 -18.15
C GLY A 233 -12.98 -15.76 -17.11
N GLU A 234 -12.31 -16.37 -16.12
CA GLU A 234 -12.97 -17.09 -15.01
C GLU A 234 -13.62 -16.13 -14.00
N MET A 235 -12.98 -14.98 -13.78
CA MET A 235 -13.47 -13.98 -12.83
C MET A 235 -14.57 -13.07 -13.39
N TYR A 236 -14.68 -12.99 -14.72
CA TYR A 236 -15.53 -12.02 -15.42
C TYR A 236 -16.99 -12.01 -14.96
N PRO A 237 -17.65 -13.18 -14.72
CA PRO A 237 -19.02 -13.17 -14.19
C PRO A 237 -19.15 -12.41 -12.86
N ASN A 238 -18.20 -12.58 -11.94
CA ASN A 238 -18.19 -11.85 -10.67
C ASN A 238 -17.82 -10.38 -10.85
N ILE A 239 -16.87 -10.07 -11.74
CA ILE A 239 -16.54 -8.68 -12.08
C ILE A 239 -17.80 -7.93 -12.54
N VAL A 240 -18.58 -8.50 -13.47
CA VAL A 240 -19.82 -7.86 -13.97
C VAL A 240 -20.89 -7.75 -12.88
N ARG A 241 -21.06 -8.77 -12.02
CA ARG A 241 -21.97 -8.72 -10.87
C ARG A 241 -21.61 -7.57 -9.92
N ILE A 242 -20.33 -7.34 -9.68
CA ILE A 242 -19.81 -6.27 -8.81
C ILE A 242 -19.97 -4.91 -9.49
N GLN A 243 -19.59 -4.77 -10.77
CA GLN A 243 -19.75 -3.53 -11.54
C GLN A 243 -21.21 -3.05 -11.58
N LYS A 244 -22.17 -3.98 -11.68
CA LYS A 244 -23.60 -3.65 -11.60
C LYS A 244 -24.01 -3.08 -10.23
N CYS A 245 -23.26 -3.38 -9.17
CA CYS A 245 -23.56 -2.91 -7.83
C CYS A 245 -22.90 -1.57 -7.50
N VAL A 246 -21.77 -1.23 -8.12
CA VAL A 246 -20.98 -0.04 -7.78
C VAL A 246 -21.26 1.08 -8.78
N THR A 247 -21.84 2.18 -8.33
CA THR A 247 -22.05 3.36 -9.19
C THR A 247 -20.74 4.12 -9.37
N VAL A 248 -20.62 4.87 -10.47
CA VAL A 248 -19.47 5.77 -10.71
C VAL A 248 -19.30 6.74 -9.53
N ASN A 249 -20.38 7.34 -9.01
CA ASN A 249 -20.32 8.24 -7.85
C ASN A 249 -19.75 7.54 -6.61
N THR A 250 -20.10 6.28 -6.38
CA THR A 250 -19.55 5.49 -5.28
C THR A 250 -18.04 5.28 -5.48
N ALA A 251 -17.63 4.89 -6.68
CA ALA A 251 -16.21 4.72 -7.00
C ALA A 251 -15.43 6.04 -6.82
N ARG A 252 -15.95 7.18 -7.29
CA ARG A 252 -15.34 8.50 -7.09
C ARG A 252 -15.19 8.86 -5.62
N ALA A 253 -16.23 8.61 -4.81
CA ALA A 253 -16.20 8.92 -3.38
C ALA A 253 -15.17 8.07 -2.60
N ILE A 254 -14.96 6.81 -2.99
CA ILE A 254 -14.05 5.90 -2.30
C ILE A 254 -12.61 6.06 -2.79
N PHE A 255 -12.42 6.24 -4.10
CA PHE A 255 -11.14 6.12 -4.79
C PHE A 255 -10.63 7.45 -5.35
N GLY A 256 -11.38 8.55 -5.22
CA GLY A 256 -10.96 9.85 -5.71
C GLY A 256 -10.88 9.97 -7.23
N PHE A 257 -11.55 9.09 -7.99
CA PHE A 257 -11.58 9.17 -9.45
C PHE A 257 -12.21 10.49 -9.93
N SER A 258 -11.63 11.06 -10.98
CA SER A 258 -12.13 12.25 -11.66
C SER A 258 -12.63 11.92 -13.06
N ASP A 259 -13.16 12.92 -13.77
CA ASP A 259 -13.53 12.77 -15.19
C ASP A 259 -12.31 12.49 -16.11
N ASP A 260 -11.09 12.77 -15.63
CA ASP A 260 -9.84 12.44 -16.35
C ASP A 260 -9.38 11.00 -16.14
N SER A 261 -9.95 10.29 -15.15
CA SER A 261 -9.63 8.88 -14.91
C SER A 261 -10.21 8.03 -16.04
N ASN A 262 -9.39 7.20 -16.67
CA ASN A 262 -9.86 6.38 -17.80
C ASN A 262 -10.88 5.32 -17.34
N ILE A 263 -11.70 4.84 -18.27
CA ILE A 263 -12.78 3.88 -17.96
C ILE A 263 -12.27 2.57 -17.32
N GLY A 264 -11.02 2.18 -17.61
CA GLY A 264 -10.39 1.02 -16.99
C GLY A 264 -10.08 1.28 -15.51
N GLN A 265 -9.52 2.45 -15.17
CA GLN A 265 -9.29 2.85 -13.78
C GLN A 265 -10.60 2.86 -12.97
N GLN A 266 -11.67 3.42 -13.54
CA GLN A 266 -12.97 3.49 -12.89
C GLN A 266 -13.60 2.10 -12.68
N ALA A 267 -13.32 1.14 -13.57
CA ALA A 267 -13.85 -0.22 -13.52
C ALA A 267 -12.99 -1.20 -12.71
N PHE A 268 -11.71 -0.90 -12.50
CA PHE A 268 -10.73 -1.77 -11.84
C PHE A 268 -11.11 -2.21 -10.42
N PRO A 269 -11.76 -1.40 -9.55
CA PRO A 269 -12.14 -1.86 -8.22
C PRO A 269 -12.95 -3.16 -8.20
N ALA A 270 -13.73 -3.43 -9.26
CA ALA A 270 -14.45 -4.69 -9.39
C ALA A 270 -13.54 -5.90 -9.66
N ILE A 271 -12.40 -5.68 -10.34
CA ILE A 271 -11.37 -6.70 -10.62
C ILE A 271 -10.67 -7.10 -9.31
N GLN A 272 -10.28 -6.13 -8.48
CA GLN A 272 -9.69 -6.41 -7.17
C GLN A 272 -10.71 -6.98 -6.15
N ALA A 273 -12.00 -6.66 -6.30
CA ALA A 273 -13.06 -7.21 -5.45
C ALA A 273 -13.38 -8.69 -5.78
N ALA A 274 -13.34 -9.09 -7.05
CA ALA A 274 -13.79 -10.41 -7.52
C ALA A 274 -13.08 -11.61 -6.85
N PRO A 275 -11.77 -11.59 -6.56
CA PRO A 275 -11.09 -12.66 -5.83
C PRO A 275 -11.58 -12.89 -4.40
N SER A 276 -12.36 -11.96 -3.84
CA SER A 276 -12.99 -12.12 -2.52
C SER A 276 -14.15 -13.12 -2.50
N PHE A 277 -14.58 -13.61 -3.67
CA PHE A 277 -15.64 -14.61 -3.82
C PHE A 277 -15.09 -15.89 -4.42
N SER A 278 -15.30 -17.04 -3.74
CA SER A 278 -14.72 -18.32 -4.17
C SER A 278 -15.25 -18.81 -5.52
N SER A 279 -16.42 -18.32 -5.94
CA SER A 279 -16.98 -18.57 -7.27
C SER A 279 -16.16 -17.98 -8.43
N SER A 280 -15.18 -17.11 -8.14
CA SER A 280 -14.15 -16.67 -9.11
C SER A 280 -13.10 -17.75 -9.40
N PHE A 281 -13.10 -18.84 -8.62
CA PHE A 281 -12.09 -19.90 -8.65
C PHE A 281 -12.70 -21.30 -8.74
N PRO A 282 -13.62 -21.57 -9.70
CA PRO A 282 -14.37 -22.82 -9.74
C PRO A 282 -13.47 -24.06 -9.90
N ARG A 283 -12.36 -23.93 -10.65
CA ARG A 283 -11.40 -25.01 -10.89
C ARG A 283 -10.29 -25.11 -9.86
N VAL A 284 -10.06 -24.04 -9.09
CA VAL A 284 -8.95 -23.94 -8.13
C VAL A 284 -9.41 -24.27 -6.71
N LEU A 285 -10.54 -23.70 -6.29
CA LEU A 285 -11.11 -23.94 -4.97
C LEU A 285 -12.19 -25.02 -4.97
N CYS A 286 -12.68 -25.43 -6.14
CA CYS A 286 -13.69 -26.50 -6.31
C CYS A 286 -14.93 -26.36 -5.40
N SER A 287 -15.22 -25.14 -4.93
CA SER A 287 -16.33 -24.82 -4.04
C SER A 287 -16.90 -23.45 -4.37
N SER A 288 -18.22 -23.38 -4.53
CA SER A 288 -18.92 -22.17 -4.93
C SER A 288 -19.16 -21.18 -3.80
N LYS A 289 -18.91 -21.55 -2.53
CA LYS A 289 -19.18 -20.67 -1.40
C LYS A 289 -18.28 -20.91 -0.18
N LEU A 290 -17.10 -20.31 -0.21
CA LEU A 290 -16.16 -20.29 0.93
C LEU A 290 -16.06 -18.89 1.53
N ARG A 291 -15.76 -18.82 2.83
CA ARG A 291 -15.34 -17.56 3.47
C ARG A 291 -13.95 -17.18 2.99
N CYS A 292 -13.67 -15.89 2.92
CA CYS A 292 -12.39 -15.34 2.48
C CYS A 292 -11.78 -14.52 3.63
N LEU A 293 -10.50 -14.72 3.93
CA LEU A 293 -9.70 -13.86 4.80
C LEU A 293 -8.63 -13.15 3.97
N ILE A 294 -8.57 -11.82 4.09
CA ILE A 294 -7.65 -10.97 3.31
C ILE A 294 -6.62 -10.30 4.23
N PRO A 295 -5.36 -10.78 4.24
CA PRO A 295 -4.25 -10.08 4.86
C PRO A 295 -3.69 -9.01 3.91
N CYS A 296 -3.72 -7.76 4.37
CA CYS A 296 -3.21 -6.63 3.60
C CYS A 296 -2.72 -5.50 4.53
N ALA A 297 -2.02 -4.52 3.97
CA ALA A 297 -1.82 -3.26 4.67
C ALA A 297 -3.13 -2.44 4.64
N ILE A 298 -3.30 -1.55 5.62
CA ILE A 298 -4.57 -0.81 5.82
C ILE A 298 -4.95 0.08 4.62
N ASP A 299 -4.00 0.48 3.77
CA ASP A 299 -4.26 1.25 2.53
C ASP A 299 -5.17 0.52 1.53
N GLN A 300 -5.29 -0.80 1.62
CA GLN A 300 -6.15 -1.60 0.74
C GLN A 300 -7.60 -1.73 1.25
N ASP A 301 -7.90 -1.34 2.50
CA ASP A 301 -9.25 -1.44 3.08
C ASP A 301 -10.35 -0.78 2.23
N PRO A 302 -10.14 0.36 1.53
CA PRO A 302 -11.17 0.96 0.68
C PRO A 302 -11.75 0.01 -0.39
N TYR A 303 -10.92 -0.83 -1.02
CA TYR A 303 -11.38 -1.85 -1.97
C TYR A 303 -12.30 -2.87 -1.31
N PHE A 304 -11.92 -3.33 -0.12
CA PHE A 304 -12.62 -4.42 0.55
C PHE A 304 -13.80 -3.95 1.38
N ARG A 305 -13.80 -2.70 1.84
CA ARG A 305 -14.99 -2.03 2.38
C ARG A 305 -16.09 -1.98 1.31
N MET A 306 -15.77 -1.50 0.11
CA MET A 306 -16.67 -1.56 -1.05
C MET A 306 -17.13 -3.00 -1.32
N THR A 307 -16.20 -3.96 -1.33
CA THR A 307 -16.49 -5.37 -1.60
C THR A 307 -17.45 -5.97 -0.59
N ARG A 308 -17.33 -5.62 0.70
CA ARG A 308 -18.22 -6.09 1.78
C ARG A 308 -19.65 -5.57 1.62
N ASP A 309 -19.83 -4.34 1.14
CA ASP A 309 -21.17 -3.79 0.87
C ASP A 309 -21.81 -4.48 -0.35
N VAL A 310 -21.01 -4.75 -1.39
CA VAL A 310 -21.45 -5.50 -2.57
C VAL A 310 -21.80 -6.95 -2.23
N ALA A 311 -21.03 -7.60 -1.36
CA ALA A 311 -21.24 -9.01 -0.97
C ALA A 311 -22.66 -9.26 -0.46
N VAL A 312 -23.21 -8.34 0.35
CA VAL A 312 -24.60 -8.44 0.88
C VAL A 312 -25.61 -8.47 -0.27
N ARG A 313 -25.46 -7.57 -1.25
CA ARG A 313 -26.36 -7.48 -2.41
C ARG A 313 -26.26 -8.70 -3.31
N LEU A 314 -25.07 -9.29 -3.42
CA LEU A 314 -24.81 -10.49 -4.21
C LEU A 314 -25.12 -11.80 -3.46
N LYS A 315 -25.52 -11.73 -2.18
CA LYS A 315 -25.75 -12.88 -1.28
C LYS A 315 -24.50 -13.77 -1.08
N GLU A 316 -23.33 -13.16 -1.19
CA GLU A 316 -22.03 -13.77 -0.92
C GLU A 316 -21.61 -13.55 0.54
N PHE A 317 -20.61 -14.29 1.02
CA PHE A 317 -19.99 -13.96 2.30
C PHE A 317 -19.19 -12.66 2.19
N LYS A 318 -19.29 -11.80 3.21
CA LYS A 318 -18.38 -10.66 3.34
C LYS A 318 -16.96 -11.18 3.54
N PRO A 319 -15.94 -10.70 2.81
CA PRO A 319 -14.56 -11.03 3.13
C PRO A 319 -14.20 -10.48 4.51
N ALA A 320 -13.52 -11.30 5.31
CA ALA A 320 -12.84 -10.87 6.53
C ALA A 320 -11.50 -10.23 6.16
N LEU A 321 -11.01 -9.33 7.00
CA LEU A 321 -9.76 -8.61 6.79
C LEU A 321 -8.89 -8.63 8.03
N ILE A 322 -7.58 -8.58 7.82
CA ILE A 322 -6.59 -8.33 8.86
C ILE A 322 -5.52 -7.38 8.33
N HIS A 323 -5.35 -6.24 9.02
CA HIS A 323 -4.60 -5.10 8.51
C HIS A 323 -3.27 -4.92 9.23
N SER A 324 -2.20 -4.80 8.45
CA SER A 324 -0.89 -4.39 8.94
C SER A 324 -0.76 -2.86 9.00
N LYS A 325 0.10 -2.41 9.91
CA LYS A 325 0.74 -1.10 9.85
C LYS A 325 1.63 -1.02 8.61
N PHE A 326 1.99 0.20 8.24
CA PHE A 326 3.06 0.43 7.28
C PHE A 326 4.41 0.28 7.97
N ILE A 327 5.35 -0.35 7.29
CA ILE A 327 6.76 -0.19 7.62
C ILE A 327 7.21 1.18 7.08
N PRO A 328 7.85 2.02 7.91
CA PRO A 328 8.19 3.38 7.49
C PRO A 328 9.31 3.37 6.45
N SER A 329 9.46 4.48 5.72
CA SER A 329 10.65 4.73 4.89
C SER A 329 11.92 4.80 5.73
N LEU A 330 13.08 4.45 5.16
CA LEU A 330 14.36 4.70 5.81
C LEU A 330 14.51 6.18 6.21
N THR A 331 14.01 7.09 5.38
CA THR A 331 14.20 8.54 5.56
C THR A 331 13.18 9.20 6.49
N GLY A 332 12.25 8.46 7.10
CA GLY A 332 11.33 9.00 8.09
C GLY A 332 9.94 8.36 8.12
N LEU A 333 9.15 8.76 9.13
CA LEU A 333 7.84 8.18 9.45
C LEU A 333 6.67 8.71 8.61
N GLY A 334 6.81 9.91 8.05
CA GLY A 334 5.73 10.59 7.32
C GLY A 334 5.39 9.96 5.97
N THR A 335 6.18 8.98 5.51
CA THR A 335 5.98 8.29 4.22
C THR A 335 6.21 6.79 4.35
N LYS A 336 5.41 6.00 3.61
CA LYS A 336 5.62 4.56 3.43
C LYS A 336 6.82 4.29 2.52
N MET A 337 7.51 3.17 2.71
CA MET A 337 8.46 2.66 1.72
C MET A 337 7.80 2.55 0.34
N SER A 338 8.36 3.27 -0.64
CA SER A 338 7.92 3.27 -2.03
C SER A 338 9.09 3.02 -2.97
N ALA A 339 8.88 2.14 -3.95
CA ALA A 339 9.86 1.85 -4.99
C ALA A 339 10.19 3.06 -5.90
N SER A 340 9.45 4.16 -5.80
CA SER A 340 9.69 5.39 -6.56
C SER A 340 10.98 6.13 -6.17
N THR A 341 11.59 5.82 -5.01
CA THR A 341 12.84 6.43 -4.58
C THR A 341 13.81 5.38 -4.05
N GLN A 342 14.79 4.98 -4.86
CA GLN A 342 15.67 3.83 -4.61
C GLN A 342 16.38 3.84 -3.23
N ASN A 343 16.68 5.01 -2.68
CA ASN A 343 17.40 5.15 -1.40
C ASN A 343 16.49 5.11 -0.17
N THR A 344 15.17 5.07 -0.35
CA THR A 344 14.20 5.04 0.76
C THR A 344 13.85 3.63 1.23
N CYS A 345 14.23 2.62 0.44
CA CYS A 345 13.82 1.23 0.63
C CYS A 345 15.01 0.26 0.62
N ILE A 346 14.86 -0.82 1.39
CA ILE A 346 15.71 -2.01 1.28
C ILE A 346 14.99 -3.01 0.36
N TYR A 347 15.60 -3.31 -0.79
CA TYR A 347 15.06 -4.27 -1.77
C TYR A 347 15.51 -5.69 -1.45
N VAL A 348 14.72 -6.69 -1.86
CA VAL A 348 15.10 -8.10 -1.72
C VAL A 348 16.28 -8.51 -2.60
N THR A 349 16.64 -7.65 -3.55
CA THR A 349 17.82 -7.77 -4.42
C THR A 349 19.03 -6.99 -3.93
N ASP A 350 18.93 -6.23 -2.82
CA ASP A 350 20.08 -5.52 -2.28
C ASP A 350 21.13 -6.52 -1.75
N THR A 351 22.40 -6.24 -2.06
CA THR A 351 23.54 -6.96 -1.49
C THR A 351 23.74 -6.62 -0.01
N ALA A 352 24.46 -7.47 0.72
CA ALA A 352 24.81 -7.21 2.12
C ALA A 352 25.45 -5.82 2.33
N ASN A 353 26.32 -5.37 1.42
CA ASN A 353 26.93 -4.06 1.49
C ASN A 353 25.94 -2.91 1.20
N GLN A 354 25.01 -3.09 0.25
CA GLN A 354 23.95 -2.11 0.00
C GLN A 354 23.02 -1.96 1.20
N ILE A 355 22.62 -3.06 1.83
CA ILE A 355 21.80 -3.06 3.05
C ILE A 355 22.50 -2.25 4.16
N LYS A 356 23.76 -2.58 4.45
CA LYS A 356 24.59 -1.87 5.43
C LYS A 356 24.68 -0.37 5.13
N ASN A 357 25.00 -0.01 3.90
CA ASN A 357 25.19 1.38 3.50
C ASN A 357 23.89 2.18 3.59
N LYS A 358 22.76 1.59 3.17
CA LYS A 358 21.45 2.24 3.23
C LYS A 358 21.02 2.51 4.67
N ILE A 359 21.16 1.52 5.57
CA ILE A 359 20.80 1.67 6.98
C ILE A 359 21.69 2.72 7.67
N ASN A 360 23.00 2.67 7.46
CA ASN A 360 23.90 3.64 8.09
C ASN A 360 23.66 5.06 7.59
N LYS A 361 23.47 5.25 6.28
CA LYS A 361 23.40 6.58 5.66
C LYS A 361 22.01 7.21 5.68
N TYR A 362 20.95 6.43 5.52
CA TYR A 362 19.61 6.96 5.27
C TYR A 362 18.61 6.67 6.39
N ALA A 363 18.82 5.65 7.23
CA ALA A 363 17.88 5.33 8.31
C ALA A 363 17.92 6.43 9.38
N VAL A 364 16.80 7.14 9.55
CA VAL A 364 16.62 8.18 10.57
C VAL A 364 16.76 7.57 11.96
N SER A 365 17.59 8.22 12.78
CA SER A 365 17.86 7.85 14.17
C SER A 365 16.95 8.65 15.11
N GLY A 366 16.41 7.98 16.12
CA GLY A 366 15.80 8.62 17.29
C GLY A 366 16.79 8.90 18.43
N GLY A 367 18.05 8.47 18.28
CA GLY A 367 19.14 8.79 19.19
C GLY A 367 19.64 10.24 19.08
N ARG A 368 20.60 10.61 19.92
CA ARG A 368 21.18 11.96 19.99
C ARG A 368 22.37 12.14 19.05
N GLU A 369 22.72 13.40 18.78
CA GLU A 369 23.84 13.75 17.89
C GLU A 369 25.19 13.36 18.49
N THR A 370 25.32 13.49 19.81
CA THR A 370 26.56 13.19 20.55
C THR A 370 26.39 11.97 21.46
N GLU A 371 27.47 11.24 21.71
CA GLU A 371 27.46 10.13 22.66
C GLU A 371 27.08 10.59 24.07
N GLU A 372 27.61 11.73 24.53
CA GLU A 372 27.31 12.27 25.86
C GLU A 372 25.81 12.54 26.05
N GLU A 373 25.16 13.14 25.06
CA GLU A 373 23.72 13.36 25.10
C GLU A 373 22.94 12.05 25.01
N GLN A 374 23.39 11.10 24.19
CA GLN A 374 22.76 9.79 24.09
C GLN A 374 22.80 9.08 25.45
N ARG A 375 23.94 9.09 26.13
CA ARG A 375 24.13 8.50 27.46
C ARG A 375 23.25 9.17 28.52
N ARG A 376 23.03 10.49 28.41
CA ARG A 376 22.26 11.27 29.39
C ARG A 376 20.75 11.23 29.16
N LEU A 377 20.30 11.30 27.91
CA LEU A 377 18.89 11.52 27.55
C LEU A 377 18.24 10.31 26.86
N GLY A 378 19.03 9.34 26.42
CA GLY A 378 18.54 8.21 25.65
C GLY A 378 17.95 8.56 24.29
N ALA A 379 17.43 7.53 23.62
CA ALA A 379 16.79 7.63 22.31
C ALA A 379 15.25 7.67 22.37
N ASP A 380 14.65 8.40 21.44
CA ASP A 380 13.22 8.35 21.15
C ASP A 380 12.91 7.19 20.18
N LEU A 381 12.52 6.06 20.74
CA LEU A 381 12.23 4.84 19.97
C LEU A 381 11.05 5.01 19.00
N ALA A 382 10.11 5.92 19.30
CA ALA A 382 8.98 6.18 18.41
C ALA A 382 9.42 6.86 17.11
N LYS A 383 10.62 7.47 17.09
CA LYS A 383 11.20 8.15 15.92
C LYS A 383 12.36 7.39 15.27
N ASP A 384 12.83 6.31 15.90
CA ASP A 384 13.98 5.55 15.42
C ASP A 384 13.57 4.47 14.41
N ILE A 385 13.90 4.68 13.14
CA ILE A 385 13.58 3.75 12.05
C ILE A 385 14.29 2.39 12.24
N PRO A 386 15.59 2.33 12.62
CA PRO A 386 16.23 1.06 12.88
C PRO A 386 15.52 0.20 13.95
N TYR A 387 15.13 0.80 15.07
CA TYR A 387 14.39 0.12 16.12
C TYR A 387 13.03 -0.36 15.63
N GLN A 388 12.28 0.47 14.90
CA GLN A 388 10.99 0.04 14.32
C GLN A 388 11.16 -1.14 13.36
N TYR A 389 12.23 -1.21 12.58
CA TYR A 389 12.48 -2.37 11.73
C TYR A 389 12.80 -3.62 12.56
N LEU A 390 13.51 -3.49 13.70
CA LEU A 390 13.73 -4.62 14.61
C LEU A 390 12.40 -5.15 15.19
N GLU A 391 11.41 -4.29 15.46
CA GLU A 391 10.08 -4.76 15.87
C GLU A 391 9.41 -5.69 14.84
N TYR A 392 9.74 -5.56 13.55
CA TYR A 392 9.28 -6.48 12.52
C TYR A 392 10.18 -7.74 12.44
N PHE A 393 11.50 -7.55 12.33
CA PHE A 393 12.39 -8.60 11.85
C PHE A 393 13.13 -9.37 12.94
N LEU A 394 13.37 -8.78 14.11
CA LEU A 394 14.01 -9.49 15.22
C LEU A 394 13.02 -10.44 15.87
N GLU A 395 13.27 -11.75 15.78
CA GLU A 395 12.35 -12.77 16.30
C GLU A 395 12.42 -12.92 17.83
N ASP A 396 13.63 -12.80 18.38
CA ASP A 396 13.90 -12.91 19.82
C ASP A 396 13.25 -11.74 20.60
N GLU A 397 12.30 -12.09 21.46
CA GLU A 397 11.52 -11.14 22.24
C GLU A 397 12.29 -10.59 23.43
N GLU A 398 13.15 -11.39 24.06
CA GLU A 398 14.00 -10.96 25.17
C GLU A 398 15.06 -9.97 24.67
N GLU A 399 15.67 -10.26 23.52
CA GLU A 399 16.64 -9.37 22.89
C GLU A 399 16.01 -8.05 22.45
N LEU A 400 14.80 -8.08 21.86
CA LEU A 400 14.09 -6.86 21.49
C LEU A 400 13.78 -5.99 22.72
N MET A 401 13.39 -6.62 23.84
CA MET A 401 13.13 -5.92 25.10
C MET A 401 14.40 -5.36 25.73
N ARG A 402 15.54 -6.07 25.63
CA ARG A 402 16.85 -5.56 26.03
C ARG A 402 17.23 -4.33 25.22
N ILE A 403 17.16 -4.41 23.89
CA ILE A 403 17.46 -3.28 22.99
C ILE A 403 16.56 -2.08 23.32
N LYS A 404 15.26 -2.32 23.52
CA LYS A 404 14.30 -1.28 23.91
C LYS A 404 14.75 -0.56 25.18
N ALA A 405 15.06 -1.31 26.24
CA ALA A 405 15.44 -0.74 27.53
C ALA A 405 16.79 0.00 27.44
N GLU A 406 17.81 -0.63 26.85
CA GLU A 406 19.17 -0.07 26.80
C GLU A 406 19.27 1.13 25.87
N TYR A 407 18.56 1.12 24.74
CA TYR A 407 18.61 2.24 23.79
C TYR A 407 17.79 3.43 24.30
N ALA A 408 16.61 3.18 24.87
CA ALA A 408 15.81 4.24 25.51
C ALA A 408 16.52 4.87 26.71
N SER A 409 17.35 4.12 27.44
CA SER A 409 18.10 4.66 28.59
C SER A 409 19.45 5.29 28.22
N GLY A 410 19.88 5.21 26.95
CA GLY A 410 21.20 5.68 26.52
C GLY A 410 22.37 4.72 26.75
N LYS A 411 22.12 3.52 27.30
CA LYS A 411 23.14 2.49 27.49
C LYS A 411 23.60 1.88 26.16
N MET A 412 22.73 1.79 25.17
CA MET A 412 23.07 1.39 23.82
C MET A 412 23.17 2.62 22.91
N LEU A 413 24.14 2.63 22.00
CA LEU A 413 24.31 3.67 20.99
C LEU A 413 23.58 3.32 19.70
N THR A 414 23.19 4.34 18.92
CA THR A 414 22.52 4.16 17.61
C THR A 414 23.31 3.25 16.67
N GLY A 415 24.63 3.36 16.65
CA GLY A 415 25.49 2.51 15.82
C GLY A 415 25.38 1.02 16.16
N GLU A 416 25.14 0.68 17.43
CA GLU A 416 24.96 -0.70 17.89
C GLU A 416 23.60 -1.25 17.45
N VAL A 417 22.53 -0.47 17.62
CA VAL A 417 21.18 -0.81 17.14
C VAL A 417 21.17 -1.04 15.62
N LYS A 418 21.79 -0.13 14.85
CA LYS A 418 21.95 -0.28 13.40
C LYS A 418 22.72 -1.54 13.05
N LYS A 419 23.79 -1.88 13.78
CA LYS A 419 24.59 -3.09 13.55
C LYS A 419 23.77 -4.38 13.74
N ILE A 420 22.93 -4.43 14.77
CA ILE A 420 22.01 -5.55 15.01
C ILE A 420 21.03 -5.66 13.84
N LEU A 421 20.37 -4.57 13.46
CA LEU A 421 19.43 -4.57 12.34
C LEU A 421 20.08 -4.99 11.02
N ILE A 422 21.29 -4.51 10.74
CA ILE A 422 22.02 -4.87 9.52
C ILE A 422 22.23 -6.39 9.47
N LYS A 423 22.61 -7.01 10.60
CA LYS A 423 22.81 -8.45 10.68
C LYS A 423 21.50 -9.20 10.40
N GLU A 424 20.41 -8.84 11.07
CA GLU A 424 19.10 -9.47 10.89
C GLU A 424 18.62 -9.38 9.43
N LEU A 425 18.74 -8.20 8.81
CA LEU A 425 18.31 -8.01 7.42
C LEU A 425 19.23 -8.69 6.41
N GLN A 426 20.53 -8.77 6.67
CA GLN A 426 21.46 -9.51 5.82
C GLN A 426 21.16 -11.01 5.83
N THR A 427 20.87 -11.59 6.99
CA THR A 427 20.44 -12.98 7.12
C THR A 427 19.12 -13.20 6.37
N LEU A 428 18.09 -12.40 6.67
CA LEU A 428 16.77 -12.52 6.06
C LEU A 428 16.82 -12.43 4.53
N ILE A 429 17.51 -11.41 4.00
CA ILE A 429 17.59 -11.20 2.55
C ILE A 429 18.50 -12.24 1.90
N GLY A 430 19.59 -12.66 2.56
CA GLY A 430 20.45 -13.73 2.06
C GLY A 430 19.68 -15.04 1.89
N GLU A 431 18.95 -15.48 2.91
CA GLU A 431 18.11 -16.68 2.84
C GLU A 431 16.98 -16.55 1.79
N PHE A 432 16.36 -15.37 1.70
CA PHE A 432 15.36 -15.09 0.67
C PHE A 432 15.95 -15.23 -0.73
N GLN A 433 17.14 -14.66 -0.97
CA GLN A 433 17.84 -14.73 -2.25
C GLN A 433 18.20 -16.18 -2.60
N GLU A 434 18.64 -16.99 -1.64
CA GLU A 434 18.89 -18.43 -1.85
C GLU A 434 17.61 -19.18 -2.25
N ARG A 435 16.48 -18.94 -1.57
CA ARG A 435 15.19 -19.52 -1.97
C ARG A 435 14.78 -19.08 -3.37
N ARG A 436 14.92 -17.79 -3.68
CA ARG A 436 14.57 -17.21 -4.99
C ARG A 436 15.39 -17.81 -6.12
N LYS A 437 16.68 -18.09 -5.92
CA LYS A 437 17.55 -18.74 -6.92
C LYS A 437 17.02 -20.11 -7.36
N ASN A 438 16.33 -20.81 -6.46
CA ASN A 438 15.75 -22.13 -6.73
C ASN A 438 14.36 -22.07 -7.39
N VAL A 439 13.81 -20.87 -7.64
CA VAL A 439 12.52 -20.71 -8.32
C VAL A 439 12.71 -20.76 -9.84
N THR A 440 12.62 -21.97 -10.40
CA THR A 440 12.69 -22.20 -11.85
C THR A 440 11.39 -21.82 -12.54
N GLN A 441 11.38 -21.85 -13.89
CA GLN A 441 10.15 -21.58 -14.64
C GLN A 441 9.08 -22.66 -14.37
N GLU A 442 9.48 -23.92 -14.20
CA GLU A 442 8.58 -25.03 -13.87
C GLU A 442 7.90 -24.81 -12.52
N VAL A 443 8.63 -24.28 -11.53
CA VAL A 443 8.06 -23.90 -10.24
C VAL A 443 7.04 -22.77 -10.44
N VAL A 444 7.38 -21.72 -11.19
CA VAL A 444 6.42 -20.64 -11.49
C VAL A 444 5.16 -21.20 -12.17
N ASP A 445 5.33 -22.04 -13.19
CA ASP A 445 4.22 -22.65 -13.93
C ASP A 445 3.33 -23.51 -13.01
N GLN A 446 3.92 -24.20 -12.03
CA GLN A 446 3.17 -24.94 -11.02
C GLN A 446 2.26 -24.01 -10.19
N PHE A 447 2.76 -22.86 -9.73
CA PHE A 447 1.94 -21.90 -8.97
C PHE A 447 0.83 -21.27 -9.84
N PHE A 448 1.06 -21.09 -11.14
CA PHE A 448 0.10 -20.51 -12.10
C PHE A 448 -0.85 -21.54 -12.73
N ALA A 449 -0.63 -22.84 -12.52
CA ALA A 449 -1.47 -23.87 -13.08
C ALA A 449 -2.90 -23.81 -12.50
N ILE A 450 -3.90 -23.67 -13.37
CA ILE A 450 -5.31 -23.77 -12.97
C ILE A 450 -5.61 -25.24 -12.64
N ARG A 451 -5.59 -25.58 -11.36
CA ARG A 451 -5.77 -26.93 -10.82
C ARG A 451 -6.48 -26.88 -9.47
N PRO A 452 -7.17 -27.96 -9.06
CA PRO A 452 -7.66 -28.10 -7.69
C PRO A 452 -6.51 -28.01 -6.68
N LEU A 453 -6.67 -27.20 -5.64
CA LEU A 453 -5.74 -27.13 -4.51
C LEU A 453 -6.02 -28.26 -3.49
N GLU A 454 -4.98 -28.71 -2.78
CA GLU A 454 -5.04 -29.86 -1.86
C GLU A 454 -5.38 -29.42 -0.42
N PHE A 455 -6.63 -29.00 -0.14
CA PHE A 455 -7.07 -28.47 1.17
C PHE A 455 -8.39 -29.05 1.67
#